data_AF-A0A6M0T440-F1
#
_entry.id   AF-A0A6M0T440-F1
#
_cell.length_a   1.000
_cell.length_b   1.000
_cell.length_c   1.000
_cell.angle_alpha   90.00
_cell.angle_beta   90.00
_cell.angle_gamma   90.00
#
_symmetry.space_group_name_H-M   'P 1'
#
loop_
_entity.id
_entity.type
_entity.pdbx_description
1 polymer ?
#
loop_
_entity_poly.entity_id
_entity_poly.type
_entity_poly.pdbx_seq_one_letter_code
_entity_poly.pdbx_strand_id
1 'polypeptide(L)'
;MKTTHLKSSNVAKGGIFTAISFLLIYISTILPVNKLSLLATASAIIPIAIISTNIKNGFLVYLSTSILCSIIVGISRSSVIFYIIFFGLYGIIKYYIEKLNKLYIEIILKFIFFNISLLILFFIYKLFFQGIPILNKYIYVY
;
A
#
# COMPACT_ATOMS: atom_id res chain seq x y z
N MET A 1 6.01 -33.35 9.91
CA MET A 1 7.03 -32.58 10.65
C MET A 1 6.44 -31.22 10.98
N LYS A 2 5.94 -31.02 12.20
CA LYS A 2 5.27 -29.79 12.65
C LYS A 2 6.37 -28.78 12.98
N THR A 3 6.74 -27.92 12.04
CA THR A 3 7.76 -26.89 12.30
C THR A 3 7.24 -25.95 13.38
N THR A 4 7.80 -26.05 14.57
CA THR A 4 7.59 -25.08 15.64
C THR A 4 8.05 -23.72 15.13
N HIS A 5 7.11 -22.80 14.87
CA HIS A 5 7.45 -21.43 14.50
C HIS A 5 8.16 -20.76 15.69
N LEU A 6 9.49 -20.77 15.67
CA LEU A 6 10.28 -19.98 16.60
C LEU A 6 9.92 -18.50 16.39
N LYS A 7 9.44 -17.85 17.45
CA LYS A 7 8.99 -16.45 17.41
C LYS A 7 10.07 -15.53 16.81
N SER A 8 11.34 -15.81 17.06
CA SER A 8 12.50 -15.09 16.49
C SER A 8 12.60 -15.18 14.97
N SER A 9 12.34 -16.35 14.37
CA SER A 9 12.40 -16.53 12.91
C SER A 9 11.35 -15.69 12.19
N ASN A 10 10.13 -15.63 12.74
CA ASN A 10 9.05 -14.82 12.18
C ASN A 10 9.35 -13.31 12.26
N VAL A 11 10.08 -12.87 13.30
CA VAL A 11 10.54 -11.48 13.44
C VAL A 11 11.63 -11.16 12.41
N ALA A 12 12.62 -12.03 12.24
CA ALA A 12 13.66 -11.86 11.24
C ALA A 12 13.09 -11.78 9.81
N LYS A 13 12.17 -12.70 9.46
CA LYS A 13 11.45 -12.66 8.16
C LYS A 13 10.65 -11.37 7.99
N GLY A 14 9.94 -10.95 9.03
CA GLY A 14 9.23 -9.67 9.04
C GLY A 14 10.16 -8.50 8.72
N GLY A 15 11.33 -8.44 9.37
CA GLY A 15 12.36 -7.44 9.08
C GLY A 15 12.79 -7.42 7.61
N ILE A 16 13.07 -8.59 7.03
CA ILE A 16 13.46 -8.71 5.61
C ILE A 16 12.35 -8.19 4.69
N PHE A 17 11.09 -8.58 4.91
CA PHE A 17 9.97 -8.10 4.11
C PHE A 17 9.78 -6.59 4.26
N THR A 18 9.94 -6.04 5.47
CA THR A 18 9.85 -4.60 5.68
C THR A 18 10.93 -3.85 4.92
N ALA A 19 12.18 -4.35 4.93
CA ALA A 19 13.29 -3.73 4.24
C ALA A 19 13.08 -3.71 2.72
N ILE A 20 12.61 -4.82 2.14
CA ILE A 20 12.36 -4.92 0.69
C ILE A 20 11.21 -4.00 0.26
N SER A 21 10.09 -4.01 1.00
CA SER A 21 8.97 -3.10 0.71
C SER A 21 9.40 -1.63 0.81
N PHE A 22 10.14 -1.28 1.86
CA PHE A 22 10.70 0.05 2.03
C PHE A 22 11.59 0.45 0.85
N LEU A 23 12.49 -0.44 0.42
CA LEU A 23 13.42 -0.18 -0.67
C LEU A 23 12.69 0.08 -2.00
N LEU A 24 11.63 -0.67 -2.31
CA LEU A 24 10.78 -0.42 -3.48
C LEU A 24 10.08 0.94 -3.43
N ILE A 25 9.54 1.31 -2.28
CA ILE A 25 8.88 2.61 -2.09
C ILE A 25 9.90 3.75 -2.21
N TYR A 26 11.10 3.57 -1.63
CA TYR A 26 12.19 4.52 -1.70
C TYR A 26 12.62 4.76 -3.15
N ILE A 27 12.84 3.70 -3.92
CA ILE A 27 13.16 3.77 -5.36
C ILE A 27 12.05 4.48 -6.15
N SER A 28 10.77 4.22 -5.83
CA SER A 28 9.62 4.90 -6.43
C SER A 28 9.64 6.42 -6.21
N THR A 29 10.35 6.93 -5.20
CA THR A 29 10.50 8.38 -4.99
C THR A 29 11.65 9.00 -5.78
N ILE A 30 12.64 8.20 -6.16
CA ILE A 30 13.80 8.64 -6.96
C ILE A 30 13.47 8.60 -8.45
N LEU A 31 12.78 7.55 -8.89
CA LEU A 31 12.46 7.37 -10.30
C LEU A 31 11.32 8.32 -10.73
N PRO A 32 11.46 9.03 -11.86
CA PRO A 32 10.41 9.91 -12.37
C PRO A 32 9.25 9.12 -13.02
N VAL A 33 9.53 7.92 -13.51
CA VAL A 33 8.59 7.06 -14.25
C VAL A 33 8.19 5.83 -13.44
N ASN A 34 7.06 5.21 -13.77
CA ASN A 34 6.64 3.90 -13.24
C ASN A 34 6.51 3.81 -11.71
N LYS A 35 6.21 4.93 -11.05
CA LYS A 35 6.03 4.99 -9.59
C LYS A 35 4.95 4.02 -9.08
N LEU A 36 3.83 3.94 -9.81
CA LEU A 36 2.69 3.08 -9.46
C LEU A 36 3.00 1.59 -9.59
N SER A 37 3.77 1.18 -10.61
CA SER A 37 4.13 -0.23 -10.75
C SER A 37 5.06 -0.68 -9.64
N LEU A 38 6.00 0.17 -9.21
CA LEU A 38 6.87 -0.12 -8.07
C LEU A 38 6.08 -0.29 -6.77
N LEU A 39 5.12 0.59 -6.52
CA LEU A 39 4.21 0.49 -5.38
C LEU A 39 3.32 -0.76 -5.46
N ALA A 40 2.90 -1.16 -6.66
CA ALA A 40 2.17 -2.41 -6.88
C ALA A 40 3.03 -3.63 -6.52
N THR A 41 4.30 -3.67 -6.92
CA THR A 41 5.23 -4.72 -6.45
C THR A 41 5.41 -4.70 -4.94
N ALA A 42 5.48 -3.53 -4.31
CA ALA A 42 5.58 -3.43 -2.87
C ALA A 42 4.34 -4.00 -2.16
N SER A 43 3.14 -3.84 -2.74
CA SER A 43 1.91 -4.44 -2.21
C SER A 43 1.95 -5.96 -2.20
N ALA A 44 2.60 -6.59 -3.18
CA ALA A 44 2.67 -8.04 -3.30
C ALA A 44 3.50 -8.69 -2.18
N ILE A 45 4.41 -7.94 -1.57
CA ILE A 45 5.25 -8.42 -0.46
C ILE A 45 4.40 -8.72 0.79
N ILE A 46 3.33 -7.95 1.02
CA ILE A 46 2.49 -8.13 2.21
C ILE A 46 1.76 -9.49 2.20
N PRO A 47 1.06 -9.91 1.13
CA PRO A 47 0.53 -11.27 1.00
C PRO A 47 1.61 -12.35 1.16
N ILE A 48 2.80 -12.16 0.59
CA ILE A 48 3.92 -13.11 0.72
C ILE A 48 4.36 -13.22 2.19
N ALA A 49 4.42 -12.11 2.92
CA ALA A 49 4.70 -12.09 4.35
C ALA A 49 3.61 -12.81 5.15
N ILE A 50 2.32 -12.63 4.79
CA ILE A 50 1.20 -13.32 5.44
C ILE A 50 1.27 -14.83 5.24
N ILE A 51 1.53 -15.29 4.01
CA ILE A 51 1.61 -16.72 3.66
C ILE A 51 2.81 -17.39 4.36
N SER A 52 3.94 -16.70 4.44
CA SER A 52 5.19 -17.26 5.02
C SER A 52 5.26 -17.23 6.55
N THR A 53 4.43 -16.39 7.20
CA THR A 53 4.43 -16.24 8.66
C THR A 53 3.02 -16.38 9.23
N ASN A 54 2.25 -15.29 9.31
CA ASN A 54 0.87 -15.23 9.80
C ASN A 54 0.24 -13.86 9.43
N ILE A 55 -1.10 -13.75 9.50
CA ILE A 55 -1.82 -12.48 9.30
C ILE A 55 -1.32 -11.36 10.23
N LYS A 56 -1.08 -11.68 11.53
CA LYS A 56 -0.63 -10.68 12.52
C LYS A 56 0.73 -10.11 12.14
N ASN A 57 1.64 -10.96 11.67
CA ASN A 57 2.97 -10.56 11.22
C ASN A 57 2.90 -9.76 9.93
N GLY A 58 2.05 -10.13 8.97
CA GLY A 58 1.83 -9.33 7.76
C GLY A 58 1.30 -7.93 8.06
N PHE A 59 0.38 -7.80 9.02
CA PHE A 59 -0.09 -6.50 9.49
C PHE A 59 1.02 -5.68 10.16
N LEU A 60 1.86 -6.32 10.97
CA LEU A 60 3.05 -5.68 11.55
C LEU A 60 4.02 -5.20 10.46
N VAL A 61 4.28 -6.01 9.43
CA VAL A 61 5.13 -5.61 8.29
C VAL A 61 4.56 -4.37 7.59
N TYR A 62 3.25 -4.33 7.36
CA TYR A 62 2.58 -3.15 6.80
C TYR A 62 2.72 -1.90 7.71
N LEU A 63 2.49 -2.04 9.02
CA LEU A 63 2.64 -0.92 9.96
C LEU A 63 4.09 -0.43 10.03
N SER A 64 5.04 -1.35 10.20
CA SER A 64 6.47 -1.02 10.25
C SER A 64 6.93 -0.34 8.97
N THR A 65 6.56 -0.84 7.79
CA THR A 65 6.88 -0.20 6.50
C THR A 65 6.27 1.19 6.36
N SER A 66 5.02 1.36 6.78
CA SER A 66 4.32 2.65 6.73
C SER A 66 4.99 3.69 7.63
N ILE A 67 5.32 3.32 8.87
CA ILE A 67 6.02 4.18 9.83
C ILE A 67 7.41 4.53 9.31
N LEU A 68 8.16 3.52 8.84
CA LEU A 68 9.52 3.69 8.33
C LEU A 68 9.56 4.61 7.10
N CYS A 69 8.63 4.43 6.16
CA CYS A 69 8.50 5.30 4.99
C CYS A 69 8.10 6.73 5.39
N SER A 70 7.16 6.89 6.32
CA SER A 70 6.73 8.22 6.79
C SER A 70 7.89 9.01 7.40
N ILE A 71 8.77 8.34 8.16
CA ILE A 71 9.92 8.98 8.80
C ILE A 71 11.04 9.28 7.79
N ILE A 72 11.44 8.31 6.97
CA ILE A 72 12.65 8.44 6.12
C ILE A 72 12.36 9.19 4.81
N VAL A 73 11.24 8.85 4.15
CA VAL A 73 10.88 9.45 2.85
C VAL A 73 10.10 10.75 3.05
N GLY A 74 9.37 10.86 4.15
CA GLY A 74 8.49 11.98 4.46
C GLY A 74 7.08 11.77 3.94
N ILE A 75 6.09 12.07 4.80
CA ILE A 75 4.66 11.91 4.50
C ILE A 75 4.17 12.81 3.36
N SER A 76 4.91 13.88 3.03
CA SER A 76 4.57 14.81 1.94
C SER A 76 4.70 14.20 0.55
N ARG A 77 5.38 13.04 0.43
CA ARG A 77 5.54 12.35 -0.85
C ARG A 77 4.30 11.55 -1.17
N SER A 78 3.72 11.80 -2.35
CA SER A 78 2.53 11.10 -2.83
C SER A 78 2.71 9.57 -2.79
N SER A 79 3.89 9.04 -3.16
CA SER A 79 4.15 7.59 -3.14
C SER A 79 3.94 6.94 -1.76
N VAL A 80 4.26 7.64 -0.67
CA VAL A 80 4.06 7.15 0.70
C VAL A 80 2.58 7.13 1.05
N ILE A 81 1.85 8.19 0.70
CA ILE A 81 0.40 8.30 0.89
C ILE A 81 -0.33 7.19 0.12
N PHE A 82 0.04 6.98 -1.16
CA PHE A 82 -0.48 5.88 -1.97
C PHE A 82 -0.19 4.52 -1.35
N TYR A 83 1.00 4.33 -0.78
CA TYR A 83 1.32 3.08 -0.10
C TYR A 83 0.45 2.85 1.13
N ILE A 84 0.34 3.83 2.02
CA ILE A 84 -0.41 3.68 3.28
C ILE A 84 -1.90 3.45 2.99
N ILE A 85 -2.49 4.21 2.09
CA ILE A 85 -3.95 4.22 1.90
C ILE A 85 -4.40 3.10 0.95
N PHE A 86 -3.59 2.77 -0.04
CA PHE A 86 -4.00 1.86 -1.09
C PHE A 86 -3.15 0.59 -1.14
N PHE A 87 -1.89 0.69 -1.54
CA PHE A 87 -1.08 -0.49 -1.86
C PHE A 87 -0.80 -1.38 -0.64
N GLY A 88 -0.57 -0.80 0.54
CA GLY A 88 -0.32 -1.53 1.76
C GLY A 88 -1.56 -2.26 2.29
N LEU A 89 -2.68 -1.54 2.38
CA LEU A 89 -3.97 -2.10 2.80
C LEU A 89 -4.50 -3.16 1.82
N TYR A 90 -4.27 -2.98 0.51
CA TYR A 90 -4.68 -3.94 -0.51
C TYR A 90 -4.11 -5.33 -0.25
N GLY A 91 -2.84 -5.44 0.18
CA GLY A 91 -2.21 -6.72 0.47
C GLY A 91 -2.94 -7.52 1.56
N ILE A 92 -3.44 -6.83 2.58
CA ILE A 92 -4.21 -7.43 3.67
C ILE A 92 -5.62 -7.79 3.20
N ILE A 93 -6.27 -6.88 2.48
CA ILE A 93 -7.65 -7.06 2.00
C ILE A 93 -7.73 -8.20 0.99
N LYS A 94 -6.74 -8.31 0.09
CA LYS A 94 -6.59 -9.42 -0.85
C LYS A 94 -6.63 -10.77 -0.11
N TYR A 95 -5.90 -10.90 1.00
CA TYR A 95 -5.90 -12.12 1.80
C TYR A 95 -7.29 -12.48 2.34
N TYR A 96 -8.07 -11.50 2.81
CA TYR A 96 -9.44 -11.76 3.28
C TYR A 96 -10.40 -12.08 2.15
N ILE A 97 -10.25 -11.42 0.99
CA ILE A 97 -11.07 -11.66 -0.19
C ILE A 97 -10.85 -13.08 -0.72
N GLU A 98 -9.60 -13.51 -0.87
CA GLU A 98 -9.25 -14.85 -1.39
C GLU A 98 -9.72 -15.98 -0.47
N LYS A 99 -9.97 -15.69 0.82
CA LYS A 99 -10.54 -16.67 1.75
C LYS A 99 -11.99 -17.05 1.42
N LEU A 100 -12.70 -16.24 0.64
CA LEU A 100 -14.11 -16.47 0.29
C LEU A 100 -14.29 -17.59 -0.76
N ASN A 101 -13.25 -17.92 -1.54
CA ASN A 101 -13.27 -18.97 -2.58
C ASN A 101 -14.43 -18.83 -3.59
N LYS A 102 -14.84 -17.60 -3.90
CA LYS A 102 -15.98 -17.30 -4.79
C LYS A 102 -15.55 -16.24 -5.78
N LEU A 103 -15.08 -16.68 -6.95
CA LEU A 103 -14.45 -15.84 -7.97
C LEU A 103 -15.26 -14.56 -8.31
N TYR A 104 -16.58 -14.67 -8.50
CA TYR A 104 -17.44 -13.51 -8.78
C TYR A 104 -17.46 -12.49 -7.64
N ILE A 105 -17.60 -12.96 -6.40
CA ILE A 105 -17.63 -12.11 -5.20
C ILE A 105 -16.25 -11.45 -4.99
N GLU A 106 -15.18 -12.19 -5.26
CA GLU A 106 -13.82 -11.68 -5.12
C GLU A 106 -13.53 -10.51 -6.06
N ILE A 107 -13.95 -10.61 -7.32
CA ILE A 107 -13.78 -9.54 -8.31
C ILE A 107 -14.58 -8.31 -7.88
N ILE A 108 -15.83 -8.48 -7.47
CA ILE A 108 -16.70 -7.38 -7.03
C ILE A 108 -16.06 -6.66 -5.82
N LEU A 109 -15.60 -7.40 -4.82
CA LEU A 109 -14.96 -6.82 -3.63
C LEU A 109 -13.65 -6.10 -3.96
N LYS A 110 -12.83 -6.65 -4.86
CA LYS A 110 -11.61 -5.99 -5.35
C LYS A 110 -11.94 -4.68 -6.05
N PHE A 111 -13.01 -4.66 -6.86
CA PHE A 111 -13.46 -3.47 -7.57
C PHE A 111 -14.00 -2.40 -6.61
N ILE A 112 -14.80 -2.80 -5.62
CA ILE A 112 -15.32 -1.89 -4.59
C ILE A 112 -14.17 -1.27 -3.80
N PHE A 113 -13.20 -2.08 -3.36
CA PHE A 113 -12.03 -1.59 -2.63
C PHE A 113 -11.23 -0.57 -3.46
N PHE A 114 -11.01 -0.86 -4.74
CA PHE A 114 -10.32 0.05 -5.66
C PHE A 114 -11.03 1.40 -5.78
N ASN A 115 -12.35 1.39 -5.94
CA ASN A 115 -13.12 2.64 -6.04
C ASN A 115 -13.13 3.44 -4.73
N ILE A 116 -13.32 2.77 -3.58
CA ILE A 116 -13.33 3.43 -2.27
C ILE A 116 -11.97 4.08 -1.98
N SER A 117 -10.87 3.36 -2.23
CA SER A 117 -9.53 3.88 -2.00
C SER A 117 -9.19 5.06 -2.93
N LEU A 118 -9.63 5.03 -4.19
CA LEU A 118 -9.52 6.17 -5.10
C LEU A 118 -10.31 7.39 -4.61
N LEU A 119 -11.53 7.18 -4.10
CA LEU A 119 -12.33 8.27 -3.51
C LEU A 119 -11.61 8.89 -2.31
N ILE A 120 -11.07 8.07 -1.41
CA ILE A 120 -10.32 8.54 -0.23
C ILE A 120 -9.10 9.37 -0.66
N LEU A 121 -8.33 8.86 -1.63
CA LEU A 121 -7.18 9.59 -2.18
C LEU A 121 -7.58 10.91 -2.84
N PHE A 122 -8.71 10.94 -3.54
CA PHE A 122 -9.24 12.17 -4.15
C PHE A 122 -9.63 13.21 -3.10
N PHE A 123 -10.31 12.81 -2.01
CA PHE A 123 -10.65 13.74 -0.92
C PHE A 123 -9.41 14.29 -0.22
N ILE A 124 -8.41 13.45 0.02
CA ILE A 124 -7.13 13.89 0.60
C ILE A 124 -6.43 14.87 -0.33
N TYR A 125 -6.37 14.57 -1.62
CA TYR A 125 -5.82 15.51 -2.59
C TYR A 125 -6.56 16.85 -2.55
N LYS A 126 -7.89 16.85 -2.52
CA LYS A 126 -8.70 18.07 -2.43
C LYS A 126 -8.41 18.89 -1.17
N LEU A 127 -8.24 18.24 -0.01
CA LEU A 127 -7.93 18.91 1.26
C LEU A 127 -6.54 19.57 1.25
N PHE A 128 -5.54 18.89 0.69
CA PHE A 128 -4.17 19.42 0.63
C PHE A 128 -3.99 20.51 -0.45
N PHE A 129 -4.75 20.45 -1.56
CA PHE A 129 -4.65 21.37 -2.69
C PHE A 129 -5.73 22.47 -2.71
N GLN A 130 -6.56 22.56 -1.67
CA GLN A 130 -7.64 23.56 -1.55
C GLN A 130 -7.14 25.02 -1.50
N GLY A 131 -5.83 25.25 -1.43
CA GLY A 131 -5.19 26.57 -1.51
C GLY A 131 -4.85 27.08 -2.92
N ILE A 132 -5.14 26.32 -3.99
CA ILE A 132 -4.95 26.82 -5.36
C ILE A 132 -6.29 27.38 -5.86
N PRO A 133 -6.46 28.71 -5.95
CA PRO A 133 -7.66 29.27 -6.54
C PRO A 133 -7.79 28.75 -7.97
N ILE A 134 -9.01 28.36 -8.29
CA ILE A 134 -9.52 27.91 -9.59
C ILE A 134 -8.92 28.73 -10.73
N LEU A 135 -7.79 28.31 -11.28
CA LEU A 135 -7.18 28.90 -12.48
C LEU A 135 -7.77 28.29 -13.77
N ASN A 136 -8.96 27.70 -13.67
CA ASN A 136 -9.64 27.08 -14.82
C ASN A 136 -11.11 27.51 -14.96
N LYS A 137 -11.44 28.75 -14.59
CA LYS A 137 -12.73 29.36 -14.99
C LYS A 137 -12.60 30.32 -16.19
N TYR A 138 -11.39 30.53 -16.73
CA TYR A 138 -11.14 31.54 -17.78
C TYR A 138 -10.67 31.00 -19.15
N ILE A 139 -10.56 29.68 -19.36
CA ILE A 139 -10.06 29.14 -20.64
C ILE A 139 -11.19 28.79 -21.64
N TYR A 140 -12.47 28.98 -21.30
CA TYR A 140 -13.60 28.71 -22.21
C TYR A 140 -14.26 29.96 -22.83
N VAL A 141 -13.68 31.14 -22.68
CA VAL A 141 -14.12 32.33 -23.42
C VAL A 141 -12.89 33.13 -23.81
N TYR A 142 -12.33 32.83 -24.97
CA TYR A 142 -11.88 33.74 -26.04
C TYR A 142 -11.21 32.94 -27.15
#